data_AF-A0A7C7D4R7-F1
#
_entry.id   AF-A0A7C7D4R7-F1
#
_cell.length_a   1.000
_cell.length_b   1.000
_cell.length_c   1.000
_cell.angle_alpha   90.00
_cell.angle_beta   90.00
_cell.angle_gamma   90.00
#
_symmetry.space_group_name_H-M   'P 1'
#
loop_
_entity.id
_entity.type
_entity.pdbx_description
1 polymer ?
#
loop_
_entity_poly.entity_id
_entity_poly.type
_entity_poly.pdbx_seq_one_letter_code
_entity_poly.pdbx_strand_id
1 'polypeptide(L)'
;GSGLRKKSKEYGLVFSPDPPYTVLQTDDLSHDELLKLHRLEDILDRYYNSGRFSHTLDWAIGRYSTPFDFFHEFAEYWHQQGWFRQSWSAKALFEKLWAFFTDQKESFPSDSTAPLRERLRLDYYLWERPNSVPVYLLLPDENLPPNYPEIKYSFQQDPRWDHIIPEFRGMDRRQWTRATAVEYFQEPQPQWVLFFYQNGRTQTYPIRTD
;
A
#
# COMPACT_ATOMS: atom_id res chain seq x y z
N GLY A 1 -16.55 24.19 -27.82
CA GLY A 1 -17.34 23.04 -27.35
C GLY A 1 -16.68 21.79 -27.87
N SER A 2 -16.25 20.90 -26.96
CA SER A 2 -15.57 19.65 -27.34
C SER A 2 -16.42 18.84 -28.32
N GLY A 3 -15.77 17.97 -29.12
CA GLY A 3 -16.48 17.07 -30.04
C GLY A 3 -17.57 16.24 -29.34
N LEU A 4 -17.34 15.83 -28.08
CA LEU A 4 -18.34 15.16 -27.23
C LEU A 4 -19.61 15.99 -27.03
N ARG A 5 -19.50 17.31 -26.79
CA ARG A 5 -20.68 18.17 -26.60
C ARG A 5 -21.53 18.27 -27.87
N LYS A 6 -20.90 18.22 -29.05
CA LYS A 6 -21.64 18.21 -30.34
C LYS A 6 -22.40 16.90 -30.56
N LYS A 7 -21.90 15.81 -29.97
CA LYS A 7 -22.51 14.47 -30.01
C LYS A 7 -23.35 14.14 -28.77
N SER A 8 -23.68 15.12 -27.93
CA SER A 8 -24.36 14.82 -26.65
C SER A 8 -25.72 14.14 -26.82
N LYS A 9 -26.47 14.48 -27.88
CA LYS A 9 -27.73 13.81 -28.23
C LYS A 9 -27.54 12.39 -28.78
N GLU A 10 -26.40 12.09 -29.39
CA GLU A 10 -26.08 10.78 -29.98
C GLU A 10 -25.78 9.75 -28.88
N TYR A 11 -25.19 10.19 -27.77
CA TYR A 11 -24.79 9.33 -26.64
C TYR A 11 -25.64 9.54 -25.37
N GLY A 12 -26.75 10.27 -25.48
CA GLY A 12 -27.62 10.58 -24.33
C GLY A 12 -26.93 11.28 -23.16
N LEU A 13 -25.90 12.10 -23.42
CA LEU A 13 -25.09 12.71 -22.36
C LEU A 13 -25.92 13.72 -21.57
N VAL A 14 -26.16 13.42 -20.30
CA VAL A 14 -26.59 14.38 -19.28
C VAL A 14 -25.36 14.85 -18.55
N PHE A 15 -25.14 16.16 -18.41
CA PHE A 15 -23.96 16.73 -17.76
C PHE A 15 -24.32 17.97 -16.95
N SER A 16 -23.48 18.31 -15.96
CA SER A 16 -23.66 19.51 -15.13
C SER A 16 -23.71 20.78 -16.00
N PRO A 17 -24.67 21.70 -15.76
CA PRO A 17 -24.74 22.94 -16.51
C PRO A 17 -23.55 23.88 -16.23
N ASP A 18 -22.94 23.74 -15.06
CA ASP A 18 -21.82 24.55 -14.59
C ASP A 18 -20.50 23.76 -14.63
N PRO A 19 -19.35 24.44 -14.88
CA PRO A 19 -18.03 23.82 -14.78
C PRO A 19 -17.72 23.28 -13.38
N PRO A 20 -16.97 22.16 -13.26
CA PRO A 20 -16.56 21.27 -14.34
C PRO A 20 -17.77 20.52 -14.92
N TYR A 21 -17.90 20.47 -16.25
CA TYR A 21 -19.04 19.89 -16.98
C TYR A 21 -19.09 18.36 -16.89
N THR A 22 -19.18 17.83 -15.67
CA THR A 22 -19.16 16.41 -15.36
C THR A 22 -20.36 15.71 -15.99
N VAL A 23 -20.11 14.59 -16.66
CA VAL A 23 -21.17 13.72 -17.19
C VAL A 23 -21.85 13.04 -16.01
N LEU A 24 -23.16 13.24 -15.91
CA LEU A 24 -24.02 12.70 -14.87
C LEU A 24 -24.68 11.41 -15.30
N GLN A 25 -24.93 11.21 -16.60
CA GLN A 25 -25.54 10.00 -17.15
C GLN A 25 -25.26 9.92 -18.65
N THR A 26 -25.27 8.70 -19.20
CA THR A 26 -25.28 8.42 -20.65
C THR A 26 -26.40 7.43 -20.98
N ASP A 27 -26.61 7.11 -22.25
CA ASP A 27 -27.58 6.06 -22.63
C ASP A 27 -27.17 4.67 -22.13
N ASP A 28 -25.86 4.42 -21.97
CA ASP A 28 -25.30 3.12 -21.57
C ASP A 28 -25.07 2.98 -20.06
N LEU A 29 -24.94 4.11 -19.35
CA LEU A 29 -24.60 4.16 -17.93
C LEU A 29 -25.50 5.13 -17.19
N SER A 30 -26.20 4.61 -16.19
CA SER A 30 -26.97 5.38 -15.23
C SER A 30 -26.08 6.27 -14.36
N HIS A 31 -26.71 7.25 -13.70
CA HIS A 31 -26.01 8.11 -12.74
C HIS A 31 -25.32 7.32 -11.62
N ASP A 32 -26.01 6.30 -11.08
CA ASP A 32 -25.47 5.48 -10.00
C ASP A 32 -24.26 4.65 -10.43
N GLU A 33 -24.24 4.17 -11.68
CA GLU A 33 -23.10 3.46 -12.25
C GLU A 33 -21.89 4.38 -12.44
N LEU A 34 -22.10 5.62 -12.90
CA LEU A 34 -21.04 6.62 -12.99
C LEU A 34 -20.48 6.98 -11.61
N LEU A 35 -21.34 7.10 -10.59
CA LEU A 35 -20.88 7.32 -9.21
C LEU A 35 -20.02 6.16 -8.69
N LYS A 36 -20.35 4.90 -9.01
CA LYS A 36 -19.53 3.74 -8.68
C LYS A 36 -18.17 3.80 -9.37
N LEU A 37 -18.14 4.15 -10.66
CA LEU A 37 -16.89 4.30 -11.42
C LEU A 37 -15.99 5.39 -10.84
N HIS A 38 -16.54 6.54 -10.45
CA HIS A 38 -15.76 7.59 -9.80
C HIS A 38 -15.17 7.16 -8.46
N ARG A 39 -15.90 6.37 -7.67
CA ARG A 39 -15.34 5.80 -6.43
C ARG A 39 -14.20 4.84 -6.70
N LEU A 40 -14.36 3.97 -7.70
CA LEU A 40 -13.32 3.03 -8.11
C LEU A 40 -12.07 3.77 -8.61
N GLU A 41 -12.23 4.83 -9.41
CA GLU A 41 -11.15 5.71 -9.86
C GLU A 41 -10.37 6.29 -8.67
N ASP A 42 -11.07 6.87 -7.68
CA ASP A 42 -10.42 7.44 -6.50
C ASP A 42 -9.65 6.39 -5.68
N ILE A 43 -10.17 5.16 -5.57
CA ILE A 43 -9.44 4.05 -4.92
C ILE A 43 -8.20 3.67 -5.72
N LEU A 44 -8.29 3.55 -7.04
CA LEU A 44 -7.13 3.25 -7.89
C LEU A 44 -6.04 4.32 -7.73
N ASP A 45 -6.42 5.60 -7.70
CA ASP A 45 -5.48 6.70 -7.51
C ASP A 45 -4.79 6.64 -6.14
N ARG A 46 -5.55 6.38 -5.08
CA ARG A 46 -5.02 6.33 -3.70
C ARG A 46 -4.11 5.14 -3.45
N TYR A 47 -4.42 3.98 -4.03
CA TYR A 47 -3.78 2.72 -3.69
C TYR A 47 -2.86 2.21 -4.80
N TYR A 48 -3.38 2.03 -6.01
CA TYR A 48 -2.62 1.46 -7.12
C TYR A 48 -1.62 2.47 -7.71
N ASN A 49 -2.09 3.62 -8.19
CA ASN A 49 -1.25 4.63 -8.84
C ASN A 49 -0.24 5.27 -7.88
N SER A 50 -0.51 5.19 -6.57
CA SER A 50 0.40 5.65 -5.54
C SER A 50 1.73 4.88 -5.50
N GLY A 51 1.74 3.63 -5.96
CA GLY A 51 2.86 2.70 -5.88
C GLY A 51 3.24 2.25 -4.46
N ARG A 52 2.57 2.75 -3.41
CA ARG A 52 2.94 2.48 -2.01
C ARG A 52 2.56 1.09 -1.52
N PHE A 53 1.61 0.44 -2.19
CA PHE A 53 0.99 -0.81 -1.76
C PHE A 53 1.26 -1.95 -2.75
N SER A 54 2.35 -1.88 -3.51
CA SER A 54 2.58 -2.80 -4.63
C SER A 54 2.60 -4.26 -4.18
N HIS A 55 3.32 -4.59 -3.10
CA HIS A 55 3.45 -5.98 -2.68
C HIS A 55 2.15 -6.53 -2.10
N THR A 56 1.41 -5.71 -1.36
CA THR A 56 0.10 -6.06 -0.82
C THR A 56 -0.93 -6.24 -1.94
N LEU A 57 -1.01 -5.30 -2.88
CA LEU A 57 -2.01 -5.33 -3.96
C LEU A 57 -1.73 -6.49 -4.93
N ASP A 58 -0.48 -6.74 -5.31
CA ASP A 58 -0.12 -7.85 -6.19
C ASP A 58 -0.60 -9.19 -5.63
N TRP A 59 -0.52 -9.36 -4.31
CA TRP A 59 -0.99 -10.58 -3.65
C TRP A 59 -2.52 -10.60 -3.47
N ALA A 60 -3.11 -9.49 -3.02
CA ALA A 60 -4.53 -9.41 -2.70
C ALA A 60 -5.41 -9.53 -3.95
N ILE A 61 -5.01 -8.90 -5.06
CA ILE A 61 -5.72 -8.98 -6.34
C ILE A 61 -5.76 -10.42 -6.87
N GLY A 62 -4.71 -11.22 -6.61
CA GLY A 62 -4.67 -12.63 -6.99
C GLY A 62 -5.72 -13.52 -6.29
N ARG A 63 -6.48 -12.99 -5.32
CA ARG A 63 -7.60 -13.67 -4.66
C ARG A 63 -8.96 -13.36 -5.28
N TYR A 64 -8.99 -12.52 -6.29
CA TYR A 64 -10.18 -12.14 -7.02
C TYR A 64 -10.16 -12.70 -8.43
N SER A 65 -11.34 -12.83 -9.04
CA SER A 65 -11.45 -13.27 -10.44
C SER A 65 -10.82 -12.26 -11.38
N THR A 66 -11.00 -10.97 -11.10
CA THR A 66 -10.37 -9.87 -11.83
C THR A 66 -9.88 -8.77 -10.88
N PRO A 67 -8.91 -7.94 -11.29
CA PRO A 67 -8.54 -6.74 -10.56
C PRO A 67 -9.73 -5.78 -10.35
N PHE A 68 -10.65 -5.72 -11.30
CA PHE A 68 -11.85 -4.90 -11.20
C PHE A 68 -12.70 -5.31 -9.99
N ASP A 69 -12.91 -6.61 -9.78
CA ASP A 69 -13.72 -7.11 -8.67
C ASP A 69 -13.14 -6.68 -7.32
N PHE A 70 -11.82 -6.78 -7.16
CA PHE A 70 -11.11 -6.31 -5.96
C PHE A 70 -11.33 -4.82 -5.72
N PHE A 71 -11.04 -3.98 -6.72
CA PHE A 71 -11.11 -2.53 -6.55
C PHE A 71 -12.55 -2.03 -6.40
N HIS A 72 -13.51 -2.68 -7.07
CA HIS A 72 -14.92 -2.38 -6.92
C HIS A 72 -15.41 -2.71 -5.51
N GLU A 73 -15.11 -3.91 -4.98
CA GLU A 73 -15.48 -4.26 -3.60
C GLU A 73 -14.83 -3.31 -2.59
N PHE A 74 -13.55 -2.97 -2.79
CA PHE A 74 -12.85 -2.06 -1.89
C PHE A 74 -13.42 -0.63 -1.95
N ALA A 75 -13.84 -0.15 -3.13
CA ALA A 75 -14.50 1.13 -3.30
C ALA A 75 -15.87 1.18 -2.62
N GLU A 76 -16.66 0.11 -2.74
CA GLU A 76 -17.95 0.03 -2.04
C GLU A 76 -17.77 -0.07 -0.53
N TYR A 77 -16.75 -0.79 -0.05
CA TYR A 77 -16.38 -0.78 1.37
C TYR A 77 -16.03 0.64 1.85
N TRP A 78 -15.16 1.37 1.12
CA TRP A 78 -14.85 2.77 1.42
C TRP A 78 -16.08 3.68 1.47
N HIS A 79 -17.03 3.46 0.56
CA HIS A 79 -18.29 4.20 0.52
C HIS A 79 -19.13 3.94 1.76
N GLN A 80 -19.31 2.68 2.13
CA GLN A 80 -20.07 2.27 3.33
C GLN A 80 -19.45 2.84 4.61
N GLN A 81 -18.12 2.91 4.69
CA GLN A 81 -17.40 3.51 5.81
C GLN A 81 -17.42 5.06 5.79
N GLY A 82 -17.94 5.68 4.73
CA GLY A 82 -18.00 7.13 4.57
C GLY A 82 -16.65 7.81 4.38
N TRP A 83 -15.61 7.06 3.98
CA TRP A 83 -14.23 7.57 3.94
C TRP A 83 -13.95 8.52 2.78
N PHE A 84 -14.77 8.54 1.73
CA PHE A 84 -14.65 9.52 0.63
C PHE A 84 -14.95 10.97 1.04
N ARG A 85 -15.56 11.19 2.22
CA ARG A 85 -15.97 12.54 2.67
C ARG A 85 -14.81 13.43 3.09
N GLN A 86 -13.60 12.89 3.23
CA GLN A 86 -12.43 13.65 3.64
C GLN A 86 -11.13 13.08 3.06
N SER A 87 -10.08 13.90 3.08
CA SER A 87 -8.73 13.45 2.75
C SER A 87 -8.11 12.67 3.91
N TRP A 88 -7.31 11.66 3.56
CA TRP A 88 -6.62 10.81 4.53
C TRP A 88 -5.11 10.89 4.34
N SER A 89 -4.37 10.82 5.45
CA SER A 89 -2.92 10.67 5.40
C SER A 89 -2.55 9.30 4.82
N ALA A 90 -1.33 9.18 4.29
CA ALA A 90 -0.84 7.89 3.81
C ALA A 90 -0.91 6.80 4.89
N LYS A 91 -0.58 7.12 6.16
CA LYS A 91 -0.72 6.19 7.30
C LYS A 91 -2.15 5.68 7.47
N ALA A 92 -3.14 6.58 7.39
CA ALA A 92 -4.53 6.19 7.47
C ALA A 92 -4.97 5.33 6.28
N LEU A 93 -4.35 5.45 5.10
CA LEU A 93 -4.63 4.56 3.97
C LEU A 93 -4.18 3.12 4.25
N PHE A 94 -3.03 2.92 4.92
CA PHE A 94 -2.60 1.60 5.39
C PHE A 94 -3.60 1.00 6.40
N GLU A 95 -4.08 1.80 7.35
CA GLU A 95 -5.09 1.37 8.33
C GLU A 95 -6.39 0.93 7.66
N LYS A 96 -6.86 1.68 6.65
CA LYS A 96 -8.09 1.38 5.91
C LYS A 96 -7.99 0.13 5.07
N LEU A 97 -6.83 -0.07 4.43
CA LEU A 97 -6.58 -1.27 3.65
C LEU A 97 -6.53 -2.50 4.57
N TRP A 98 -5.91 -2.36 5.74
CA TRP A 98 -5.94 -3.39 6.77
C TRP A 98 -7.37 -3.69 7.24
N ALA A 99 -8.17 -2.67 7.54
CA ALA A 99 -9.56 -2.82 7.96
C ALA A 99 -10.41 -3.57 6.92
N PHE A 100 -10.24 -3.24 5.64
CA PHE A 100 -10.89 -3.97 4.54
C PHE A 100 -10.54 -5.45 4.55
N PHE A 101 -9.25 -5.80 4.64
CA PHE A 101 -8.82 -7.19 4.71
C PHE A 101 -9.34 -7.93 5.94
N THR A 102 -9.47 -7.24 7.08
CA THR A 102 -10.00 -7.88 8.28
C THR A 102 -11.49 -8.10 8.23
N ASP A 103 -12.25 -7.26 7.51
CA ASP A 103 -13.70 -7.35 7.44
C ASP A 103 -14.17 -8.32 6.34
N GLN A 104 -13.44 -8.42 5.22
CA GLN A 104 -13.80 -9.28 4.09
C GLN A 104 -13.33 -10.73 4.28
N LYS A 105 -13.96 -11.46 5.21
CA LYS A 105 -13.60 -12.83 5.57
C LYS A 105 -13.80 -13.87 4.47
N GLU A 106 -14.72 -13.62 3.54
CA GLU A 106 -14.96 -14.52 2.40
C GLU A 106 -13.79 -14.48 1.41
N SER A 107 -13.33 -13.27 1.07
CA SER A 107 -12.20 -13.03 0.17
C SER A 107 -10.84 -13.25 0.85
N PHE A 108 -10.76 -12.97 2.16
CA PHE A 108 -9.57 -13.09 2.99
C PHE A 108 -9.84 -13.93 4.24
N PRO A 109 -9.81 -15.27 4.11
CA PRO A 109 -9.94 -16.18 5.25
C PRO A 109 -8.83 -15.97 6.29
N SER A 110 -8.98 -16.57 7.47
CA SER A 110 -8.08 -16.33 8.61
C SER A 110 -6.60 -16.60 8.31
N ASP A 111 -6.30 -17.61 7.50
CA ASP A 111 -4.96 -17.97 7.02
C ASP A 111 -4.30 -16.90 6.13
N SER A 112 -5.09 -16.01 5.56
CA SER A 112 -4.63 -14.90 4.71
C SER A 112 -4.11 -13.71 5.54
N THR A 113 -4.40 -13.67 6.83
CA THR A 113 -4.04 -12.55 7.71
C THR A 113 -2.53 -12.36 7.82
N ALA A 114 -1.78 -13.45 8.05
CA ALA A 114 -0.32 -13.40 8.17
C ALA A 114 0.38 -12.94 6.87
N PRO A 115 0.12 -13.53 5.69
CA PRO A 115 0.75 -13.09 4.44
C PRO A 115 0.37 -11.67 4.02
N LEU A 116 -0.86 -11.21 4.32
CA LEU A 116 -1.27 -9.82 4.10
C LEU A 116 -0.53 -8.86 5.02
N ARG A 117 -0.44 -9.19 6.32
CA ARG A 117 0.26 -8.36 7.31
C ARG A 117 1.72 -8.17 6.92
N GLU A 118 2.39 -9.26 6.55
CA GLU A 118 3.80 -9.24 6.13
C GLU A 118 4.04 -8.33 4.93
N ARG A 119 3.22 -8.46 3.88
CA ARG A 119 3.33 -7.62 2.68
C ARG A 119 2.98 -6.17 2.95
N LEU A 120 1.96 -5.92 3.76
CA LEU A 120 1.56 -4.55 4.12
C LEU A 120 2.61 -3.88 5.01
N ARG A 121 3.27 -4.64 5.89
CA ARG A 121 4.42 -4.17 6.66
C ARG A 121 5.60 -3.87 5.75
N LEU A 122 5.88 -4.71 4.74
CA LEU A 122 6.96 -4.47 3.78
C LEU A 122 6.72 -3.17 3.02
N ASP A 123 5.52 -3.00 2.47
CA ASP A 123 5.08 -1.77 1.80
C ASP A 123 5.20 -0.54 2.71
N TYR A 124 4.91 -0.68 4.01
CA TYR A 124 5.07 0.39 4.99
C TYR A 124 6.54 0.80 5.16
N TYR A 125 7.46 -0.17 5.28
CA TYR A 125 8.90 0.08 5.38
C TYR A 125 9.50 0.62 4.07
N LEU A 126 8.94 0.27 2.91
CA LEU A 126 9.37 0.81 1.62
C LEU A 126 8.92 2.26 1.43
N TRP A 127 7.71 2.59 1.89
CA TRP A 127 7.14 3.92 1.74
C TRP A 127 7.85 4.97 2.60
N GLU A 128 8.10 4.71 3.89
CA GLU A 128 8.81 5.64 4.77
C GLU A 128 9.64 4.94 5.84
N ARG A 129 10.59 5.67 6.46
CA ARG A 129 11.30 5.22 7.66
C ARG A 129 10.35 5.27 8.86
N PRO A 130 9.93 4.14 9.45
CA PRO A 130 8.95 4.16 10.54
C PRO A 130 9.58 4.65 11.84
N ASN A 131 9.03 5.68 12.47
CA ASN A 131 9.38 5.98 13.88
C ASN A 131 8.79 4.92 14.83
N SER A 132 7.60 4.42 14.48
CA SER A 132 6.93 3.29 15.11
C SER A 132 6.14 2.53 14.05
N VAL A 133 6.05 1.21 14.23
CA VAL A 133 5.22 0.35 13.37
C VAL A 133 3.86 0.16 14.06
N PRO A 134 2.74 0.39 13.35
CA PRO A 134 1.41 0.13 13.91
C PRO A 134 1.25 -1.30 14.40
N VAL A 135 0.52 -1.49 15.51
CA VAL A 135 0.37 -2.80 16.19
C VAL A 135 -0.18 -3.87 15.25
N TYR A 136 -1.11 -3.52 14.37
CA TYR A 136 -1.71 -4.46 13.41
C TYR A 136 -0.73 -4.96 12.34
N LEU A 137 0.41 -4.28 12.15
CA LEU A 137 1.50 -4.71 11.27
C LEU A 137 2.59 -5.50 12.02
N LEU A 138 2.60 -5.52 13.34
CA LEU A 138 3.61 -6.24 14.11
C LEU A 138 3.46 -7.75 13.94
N LEU A 139 4.60 -8.45 13.84
CA LEU A 139 4.62 -9.90 13.93
C LEU A 139 4.31 -10.34 15.38
N PRO A 140 3.56 -11.44 15.56
CA PRO A 140 3.46 -12.10 16.85
C PRO A 140 4.83 -12.53 17.36
N ASP A 141 5.06 -12.49 18.67
CA ASP A 141 6.35 -12.84 19.27
C ASP A 141 6.80 -14.27 18.94
N GLU A 142 5.84 -15.21 18.85
CA GLU A 142 6.08 -16.61 18.44
C GLU A 142 6.66 -16.76 17.03
N ASN A 143 6.49 -15.74 16.18
CA ASN A 143 6.96 -15.71 14.80
C ASN A 143 8.28 -14.95 14.63
N LEU A 144 8.79 -14.34 15.70
CA LEU A 144 10.06 -13.62 15.67
C LEU A 144 11.26 -14.57 15.88
N PRO A 145 12.39 -14.33 15.20
CA PRO A 145 13.63 -15.02 15.50
C PRO A 145 14.05 -14.85 16.98
N PRO A 146 14.73 -15.83 17.59
CA PRO A 146 15.27 -15.68 18.93
C PRO A 146 16.29 -14.53 18.97
N ASN A 147 16.35 -13.79 20.08
CA ASN A 147 17.23 -12.61 20.25
C ASN A 147 16.99 -11.55 19.15
N TYR A 148 15.72 -11.34 18.79
CA TYR A 148 15.31 -10.48 17.69
C TYR A 148 15.92 -9.05 17.75
N PRO A 149 15.88 -8.32 18.88
CA PRO A 149 16.49 -7.00 18.97
C PRO A 149 18.01 -7.01 18.79
N GLU A 150 18.69 -8.01 19.35
CA GLU A 150 20.14 -8.16 19.26
C GLU A 150 20.58 -8.45 17.82
N ILE A 151 19.86 -9.32 17.10
CA ILE A 151 20.14 -9.63 15.69
C ILE A 151 19.91 -8.39 14.82
N LYS A 152 18.81 -7.65 15.02
CA LYS A 152 18.56 -6.39 14.30
C LYS A 152 19.71 -5.41 14.45
N TYR A 153 20.14 -5.20 15.69
CA TYR A 153 21.25 -4.30 15.98
C TYR A 153 22.57 -4.80 15.38
N SER A 154 22.87 -6.09 15.53
CA SER A 154 24.07 -6.72 14.95
C SER A 154 24.15 -6.51 13.44
N PHE A 155 23.08 -6.84 12.72
CA PHE A 155 23.00 -6.62 11.28
C PHE A 155 23.06 -5.15 10.90
N GLN A 156 22.41 -4.26 11.65
CA GLN A 156 22.47 -2.84 11.33
C GLN A 156 23.88 -2.28 11.48
N GLN A 157 24.67 -2.76 12.45
CA GLN A 157 26.03 -2.26 12.71
C GLN A 157 27.12 -3.10 12.02
N ASP A 158 26.75 -4.03 11.14
CA ASP A 158 27.68 -4.94 10.49
C ASP A 158 28.66 -4.18 9.57
N PRO A 159 29.99 -4.38 9.72
CA PRO A 159 30.98 -3.73 8.86
C PRO A 159 30.83 -4.02 7.36
N ARG A 160 30.10 -5.07 6.96
CA ARG A 160 29.86 -5.42 5.55
C ARG A 160 29.26 -4.25 4.75
N TRP A 161 28.50 -3.36 5.40
CA TRP A 161 27.87 -2.22 4.73
C TRP A 161 28.87 -1.26 4.11
N ASP A 162 30.10 -1.21 4.63
CA ASP A 162 31.21 -0.44 4.06
C ASP A 162 31.54 -0.82 2.61
N HIS A 163 31.29 -2.08 2.25
CA HIS A 163 31.57 -2.61 0.92
C HIS A 163 30.33 -2.66 0.02
N ILE A 164 29.12 -2.59 0.59
CA ILE A 164 27.85 -2.76 -0.12
C ILE A 164 27.17 -1.41 -0.39
N ILE A 165 27.28 -0.47 0.56
CA ILE A 165 26.59 0.82 0.53
C ILE A 165 27.66 1.92 0.58
N PRO A 166 28.04 2.52 -0.56
CA PRO A 166 29.11 3.53 -0.63
C PRO A 166 28.94 4.69 0.36
N GLU A 167 27.70 5.08 0.63
CA GLU A 167 27.33 6.16 1.53
C GLU A 167 27.63 5.86 3.00
N PHE A 168 27.78 4.58 3.37
CA PHE A 168 28.05 4.15 4.75
C PHE A 168 29.30 4.84 5.32
N ARG A 169 30.39 4.92 4.55
CA ARG A 169 31.66 5.56 4.95
C ARG A 169 31.53 7.04 5.28
N GLY A 170 30.56 7.71 4.66
CA GLY A 170 30.31 9.13 4.85
C GLY A 170 29.40 9.44 6.03
N MET A 171 28.81 8.42 6.68
CA MET A 171 27.88 8.59 7.78
C MET A 171 28.52 8.23 9.11
N ASP A 172 28.30 9.07 10.12
CA ASP A 172 28.52 8.64 11.49
C ASP A 172 27.45 7.61 11.91
N ARG A 173 27.69 6.96 13.05
CA ARG A 173 26.81 5.91 13.57
C ARG A 173 25.36 6.36 13.82
N ARG A 174 25.15 7.61 14.26
CA ARG A 174 23.80 8.16 14.48
C ARG A 174 23.10 8.43 13.15
N GLN A 175 23.80 9.01 12.18
CA GLN A 175 23.29 9.24 10.83
C GLN A 175 22.88 7.92 10.19
N TRP A 176 23.76 6.92 10.25
CA TRP A 176 23.48 5.57 9.74
C TRP A 176 22.24 4.94 10.39
N THR A 177 22.13 5.02 11.71
CA THR A 177 21.01 4.43 12.46
C THR A 177 19.67 5.10 12.11
N ARG A 178 19.68 6.42 11.85
CA ARG A 178 18.48 7.17 11.42
C ARG A 178 18.12 6.89 9.97
N ALA A 179 19.13 6.69 9.12
CA ALA A 179 18.97 6.40 7.69
C ALA A 179 18.66 4.93 7.41
N THR A 180 18.65 4.04 8.40
CA THR A 180 18.41 2.61 8.19
C THR A 180 17.39 2.01 9.14
N ALA A 181 16.77 0.93 8.70
CA ALA A 181 16.02 -0.02 9.52
C ALA A 181 16.42 -1.44 9.14
N VAL A 182 16.43 -2.36 10.11
CA VAL A 182 16.59 -3.79 9.85
C VAL A 182 15.34 -4.49 10.36
N GLU A 183 14.75 -5.33 9.54
CA GLU A 183 13.53 -6.06 9.88
C GLU A 183 13.57 -7.47 9.30
N TYR A 184 12.82 -8.38 9.91
CA TYR A 184 12.67 -9.77 9.51
C TYR A 184 11.27 -9.99 8.95
N PHE A 185 11.18 -10.66 7.79
CA PHE A 185 9.94 -11.04 7.12
C PHE A 185 9.90 -12.56 6.95
N GLN A 186 8.75 -13.18 7.20
CA GLN A 186 8.53 -14.62 7.01
C GLN A 186 8.08 -14.97 5.59
N GLU A 187 7.51 -14.00 4.88
CA GLU A 187 6.82 -14.19 3.60
C GLU A 187 7.48 -13.36 2.49
N PRO A 188 7.57 -13.87 1.24
CA PRO A 188 7.22 -15.23 0.80
C PRO A 188 8.19 -16.31 1.31
N GLN A 189 9.34 -15.89 1.84
CA GLN A 189 10.29 -16.77 2.52
C GLN A 189 11.00 -16.00 3.64
N PRO A 190 11.39 -16.69 4.73
CA PRO A 190 12.17 -16.13 5.83
C PRO A 190 13.41 -15.36 5.34
N GLN A 191 13.46 -14.06 5.64
CA GLN A 191 14.61 -13.23 5.31
C GLN A 191 14.73 -12.02 6.22
N TRP A 192 15.97 -11.62 6.45
CA TRP A 192 16.31 -10.33 7.03
C TRP A 192 16.53 -9.31 5.92
N VAL A 193 16.07 -8.08 6.12
CA VAL A 193 16.22 -6.99 5.14
C VAL A 193 16.69 -5.74 5.87
N LEU A 194 17.77 -5.13 5.36
CA LEU A 194 18.11 -3.76 5.69
C LEU A 194 17.44 -2.82 4.70
N PHE A 195 16.74 -1.83 5.22
CA PHE A 195 16.19 -0.70 4.48
C PHE A 195 17.10 0.49 4.68
N PHE A 196 17.54 1.10 3.58
CA PHE A 196 18.34 2.32 3.57
C PHE A 196 17.52 3.45 2.93
N TYR A 197 17.36 4.55 3.66
CA TYR A 197 16.50 5.66 3.31
C TYR A 197 17.34 6.87 2.95
N GLN A 198 17.26 7.29 1.69
CA GLN A 198 18.03 8.43 1.19
C GLN A 198 17.25 9.20 0.13
N ASN A 199 17.19 10.53 0.27
CA ASN A 199 16.57 11.44 -0.71
C ASN A 199 15.13 11.05 -1.10
N GLY A 200 14.32 10.60 -0.12
CA GLY A 200 12.93 10.19 -0.34
C GLY A 200 12.78 8.86 -1.07
N ARG A 201 13.86 8.09 -1.24
CA ARG A 201 13.85 6.73 -1.79
C ARG A 201 14.31 5.74 -0.72
N THR A 202 13.80 4.53 -0.83
CA THR A 202 14.18 3.40 0.02
C THR A 202 14.84 2.35 -0.85
N GLN A 203 16.07 1.97 -0.50
CA GLN A 203 16.77 0.82 -1.07
C GLN A 203 16.74 -0.33 -0.07
N THR A 204 16.61 -1.56 -0.56
CA THR A 204 16.56 -2.75 0.29
C THR A 204 17.76 -3.66 0.01
N TYR A 205 18.27 -4.26 1.09
CA TYR A 205 19.42 -5.15 1.06
C TYR A 205 19.06 -6.40 1.85
N PRO A 206 18.68 -7.50 1.17
CA PRO A 206 18.48 -8.80 1.81
C PRO A 206 19.78 -9.26 2.48
N ILE A 207 19.67 -9.73 3.72
CA ILE A 207 20.80 -10.16 4.55
C ILE A 207 20.83 -11.68 4.56
N ARG A 208 21.92 -12.23 4.02
CA ARG A 208 22.22 -13.66 4.10
C ARG A 208 22.77 -13.99 5.49
N THR A 209 22.27 -15.07 6.08
CA THR A 209 22.60 -15.56 7.43
C THR A 209 23.59 -16.74 7.39
N ASP A 210 24.39 -16.82 6.31
CA ASP A 210 25.39 -17.87 6.05
C ASP A 210 26.41 -18.02 7.20
#